data_AF-A0A964NF29-F1
#
_entry.id   AF-A0A964NF29-F1
#
_cell.length_a   1.000
_cell.length_b   1.000
_cell.length_c   1.000
_cell.angle_alpha   90.00
_cell.angle_beta   90.00
_cell.angle_gamma   90.00
#
_symmetry.space_group_name_H-M   'P 1'
#
loop_
_entity.id
_entity.type
_entity.pdbx_description
1 polymer ?
#
loop_
_entity_poly.entity_id
_entity_poly.type
_entity_poly.pdbx_seq_one_letter_code
_entity_poly.pdbx_strand_id
1 'polypeptide(L)'
;MPPHGAFTGSRAVTRFGMAPRRRLANSARSSPMRLAATETVLAAPTCGLMTAARGMLAALIVSMTAGSAMAAPRDAENFVRIRGDEAVAMLAKKLPDADYMREFNAFVGRTFDVPAMATFALGVYVRQATGAQKQEYTGQYSTYFINTYAQRFRQYSGERFEVTGSRPVNPTENLVQSRIVRPAGAAPIVIEWHVREEAGQQRIVDLLIEGLRLGVTMRDEFGGVIQRGGGIDGLLRALKNNNANFKLGA
;
A
#
# COMPACT_ATOMS: atom_id res chain seq x y z
N MET A 1 44.88 37.79 16.73
CA MET A 1 45.21 36.82 17.79
C MET A 1 43.91 36.38 18.47
N PRO A 2 43.65 35.05 18.57
CA PRO A 2 42.45 34.42 19.17
C PRO A 2 42.68 34.08 20.66
N PRO A 3 41.72 33.40 21.34
CA PRO A 3 41.82 31.93 21.49
C PRO A 3 40.46 31.20 21.35
N HIS A 4 40.37 30.10 20.59
CA HIS A 4 40.51 28.68 20.99
C HIS A 4 39.42 28.11 21.92
N GLY A 5 38.70 27.10 21.42
CA GLY A 5 37.80 26.24 22.20
C GLY A 5 37.03 25.25 21.33
N ALA A 6 37.71 24.19 20.88
CA ALA A 6 37.15 23.05 20.17
C ALA A 6 36.23 22.20 21.07
N PHE A 7 35.10 21.74 20.55
CA PHE A 7 34.51 20.47 20.98
C PHE A 7 34.02 19.68 19.77
N THR A 8 34.79 18.65 19.49
CA THR A 8 34.50 17.50 18.64
C THR A 8 33.32 16.71 19.20
N GLY A 9 32.32 16.44 18.36
CA GLY A 9 31.16 15.62 18.71
C GLY A 9 30.60 14.94 17.48
N SER A 10 31.36 13.98 16.95
CA SER A 10 30.92 13.07 15.89
C SER A 10 29.70 12.28 16.36
N ARG A 11 28.54 12.53 15.75
CA ARG A 11 27.38 11.63 15.80
C ARG A 11 27.01 11.27 14.37
N ALA A 12 27.37 10.04 13.99
CA ALA A 12 26.89 9.39 12.79
C ALA A 12 25.36 9.29 12.86
N VAL A 13 24.67 10.21 12.19
CA VAL A 13 23.27 10.03 11.82
C VAL A 13 23.28 9.04 10.68
N THR A 14 22.92 7.78 10.95
CA THR A 14 22.62 6.81 9.90
C THR A 14 21.33 7.24 9.21
N ARG A 15 21.46 8.21 8.29
CA ARG A 15 20.45 8.54 7.32
C ARG A 15 20.18 7.26 6.53
N PHE A 16 18.94 6.79 6.51
CA PHE A 16 18.47 5.87 5.48
C PHE A 16 18.50 6.64 4.16
N GLY A 17 19.69 6.69 3.57
CA GLY A 17 20.01 7.35 2.32
C GLY A 17 19.81 6.37 1.19
N MET A 18 18.85 6.66 0.33
CA MET A 18 18.58 5.95 -0.91
C MET A 18 19.85 5.91 -1.78
N ALA A 19 20.46 4.74 -1.93
CA ALA A 19 21.63 4.53 -2.78
C ALA A 19 21.18 4.31 -4.24
N PRO A 20 21.83 4.92 -5.24
CA PRO A 20 21.51 4.66 -6.64
C PRO A 20 22.24 3.39 -7.10
N ARG A 21 21.53 2.45 -7.76
CA ARG A 21 22.18 1.33 -8.44
C ARG A 21 21.72 1.12 -9.88
N ARG A 22 22.72 0.63 -10.62
CA ARG A 22 22.93 0.56 -12.06
C ARG A 22 21.81 -0.09 -12.87
N ARG A 23 21.61 0.50 -14.05
CA ARG A 23 20.78 0.03 -15.17
C ARG A 23 21.33 -1.29 -15.73
N LEU A 24 20.53 -2.35 -15.75
CA LEU A 24 20.84 -3.58 -16.51
C LEU A 24 19.89 -3.68 -17.70
N ALA A 25 20.48 -3.93 -18.86
CA ALA A 25 19.84 -3.99 -20.15
C ALA A 25 19.19 -5.38 -20.40
N ASN A 26 17.96 -5.32 -20.90
CA ASN A 26 17.41 -6.03 -22.06
C ASN A 26 17.96 -7.43 -22.43
N SER A 27 17.08 -8.44 -22.47
CA SER A 27 17.03 -9.33 -23.62
C SER A 27 15.64 -9.95 -23.77
N ALA A 28 15.08 -9.76 -24.97
CA ALA A 28 13.86 -10.37 -25.46
C ALA A 28 14.11 -11.82 -25.92
N ARG A 29 13.06 -12.66 -25.86
CA ARG A 29 12.81 -13.69 -26.87
C ARG A 29 11.37 -14.20 -26.81
N SER A 30 10.62 -13.91 -27.86
CA SER A 30 9.34 -14.51 -28.23
C SER A 30 9.59 -15.69 -29.17
N SER A 31 8.68 -16.67 -29.16
CA SER A 31 8.51 -17.69 -30.22
C SER A 31 7.15 -18.39 -30.10
N PRO A 32 6.62 -19.01 -31.18
CA PRO A 32 5.22 -18.85 -31.55
C PRO A 32 4.32 -20.08 -31.40
N MET A 33 3.03 -19.76 -31.52
CA MET A 33 1.81 -20.51 -31.82
C MET A 33 1.98 -21.72 -32.77
N ARG A 34 1.34 -22.84 -32.45
CA ARG A 34 0.97 -23.90 -33.40
C ARG A 34 -0.50 -24.31 -33.21
N LEU A 35 -1.25 -24.15 -34.31
CA LEU A 35 -2.58 -24.66 -34.58
C LEU A 35 -2.54 -26.19 -34.81
N ALA A 36 -3.59 -26.90 -34.39
CA ALA A 36 -4.03 -28.12 -35.06
C ALA A 36 -5.53 -28.33 -34.80
N ALA A 37 -6.32 -28.33 -35.88
CA ALA A 37 -7.62 -28.98 -36.00
C ALA A 37 -7.42 -30.53 -35.89
N THR A 38 -8.40 -31.43 -35.78
CA THR A 38 -9.70 -31.58 -36.47
C THR A 38 -10.36 -32.86 -35.89
N GLU A 39 -11.71 -32.89 -35.82
CA GLU A 39 -12.61 -34.03 -36.15
C GLU A 39 -12.53 -35.37 -35.35
N THR A 40 -13.54 -36.25 -35.17
CA THR A 40 -14.97 -36.34 -35.53
C THR A 40 -15.56 -37.61 -34.86
N VAL A 41 -16.77 -37.48 -34.28
CA VAL A 41 -17.97 -38.37 -34.26
C VAL A 41 -17.87 -39.90 -34.06
N LEU A 42 -18.65 -40.43 -33.10
CA LEU A 42 -19.64 -41.56 -33.16
C LEU A 42 -20.18 -41.75 -31.72
N ALA A 43 -21.41 -42.13 -31.36
CA ALA A 43 -22.56 -42.72 -32.04
C ALA A 43 -23.82 -42.49 -31.17
N ALA A 44 -25.00 -42.43 -31.78
CA ALA A 44 -26.31 -42.50 -31.12
C ALA A 44 -26.65 -43.96 -30.69
N PRO A 45 -27.74 -44.20 -29.94
CA PRO A 45 -29.00 -44.43 -30.64
C PRO A 45 -30.26 -43.84 -29.98
N THR A 46 -31.27 -43.72 -30.82
CA THR A 46 -32.66 -43.28 -30.66
C THR A 46 -33.53 -44.22 -29.81
N CYS A 47 -34.43 -43.66 -29.01
CA CYS A 47 -35.72 -44.24 -28.58
C CYS A 47 -36.48 -43.14 -27.80
N GLY A 48 -37.77 -42.84 -27.88
CA GLY A 48 -38.92 -43.21 -28.69
C GLY A 48 -40.04 -42.23 -28.26
N LEU A 49 -40.95 -41.87 -29.17
CA LEU A 49 -42.10 -41.00 -28.88
C LEU A 49 -43.03 -41.64 -27.83
N MET A 50 -43.63 -40.83 -26.93
CA MET A 50 -45.06 -40.90 -26.62
C MET A 50 -45.56 -39.66 -25.85
N THR A 51 -46.70 -39.18 -26.33
CA THR A 51 -47.61 -38.11 -25.90
C THR A 51 -48.05 -38.16 -24.43
N ALA A 52 -48.23 -37.00 -23.78
CA ALA A 52 -49.53 -36.48 -23.28
C ALA A 52 -49.36 -35.44 -22.16
N ALA A 53 -50.19 -34.40 -22.23
CA ALA A 53 -50.26 -33.24 -21.35
C ALA A 53 -50.64 -33.54 -19.89
N ARG A 54 -50.07 -32.78 -18.94
CA ARG A 54 -50.77 -32.17 -17.80
C ARG A 54 -49.82 -31.26 -16.99
N GLY A 55 -50.38 -30.20 -16.43
CA GLY A 55 -49.71 -28.97 -16.01
C GLY A 55 -48.52 -29.12 -15.07
N MET A 56 -47.50 -28.30 -15.31
CA MET A 56 -46.36 -28.11 -14.42
C MET A 56 -46.25 -26.62 -14.13
N LEU A 57 -46.46 -26.26 -12.87
CA LEU A 57 -46.21 -24.94 -12.31
C LEU A 57 -44.74 -24.59 -12.61
N ALA A 58 -44.49 -23.60 -13.46
CA ALA A 58 -43.16 -23.07 -13.69
C ALA A 58 -42.75 -22.24 -12.47
N ALA A 59 -42.11 -22.88 -11.49
CA ALA A 59 -41.38 -22.17 -10.44
C ALA A 59 -40.14 -21.52 -11.08
N LEU A 60 -40.25 -20.23 -11.38
CA LEU A 60 -39.16 -19.40 -11.85
C LEU A 60 -38.14 -19.21 -10.71
N ILE A 61 -37.21 -20.15 -10.57
CA ILE A 61 -36.03 -19.95 -9.72
C ILE A 61 -35.13 -18.95 -10.45
N VAL A 62 -35.34 -17.67 -10.19
CA VAL A 62 -34.34 -16.63 -10.50
C VAL A 62 -33.16 -16.90 -9.58
N SER A 63 -32.17 -17.64 -10.06
CA SER A 63 -30.86 -17.68 -9.44
C SER A 63 -30.28 -16.26 -9.50
N MET A 64 -30.48 -15.49 -8.43
CA MET A 64 -29.69 -14.29 -8.17
C MET A 64 -28.25 -14.74 -7.94
N THR A 65 -27.49 -14.90 -9.02
CA THR A 65 -26.04 -14.87 -8.93
C THR A 65 -25.70 -13.47 -8.47
N ALA A 66 -25.38 -13.32 -7.18
CA ALA A 66 -24.75 -12.12 -6.65
C ALA A 66 -23.41 -11.97 -7.37
N GLY A 67 -23.43 -11.29 -8.51
CA GLY A 67 -22.21 -10.87 -9.18
C GLY A 67 -21.48 -9.99 -8.18
N SER A 68 -20.27 -10.39 -7.81
CA SER A 68 -19.36 -9.50 -7.09
C SER A 68 -19.18 -8.28 -7.96
N ALA A 69 -19.81 -7.16 -7.58
CA ALA A 69 -19.61 -5.91 -8.27
C ALA A 69 -18.11 -5.62 -8.22
N MET A 70 -17.45 -5.60 -9.38
CA MET A 70 -16.10 -5.10 -9.45
C MET A 70 -16.15 -3.67 -8.93
N ALA A 71 -15.36 -3.38 -7.89
CA ALA A 71 -15.23 -2.02 -7.39
C ALA A 71 -14.85 -1.13 -8.57
N ALA A 72 -15.76 -0.23 -8.97
CA ALA A 72 -15.52 0.58 -10.14
C ALA A 72 -14.32 1.49 -9.83
N PRO A 73 -13.39 1.72 -10.78
CA PRO A 73 -12.23 2.59 -10.54
C PRO A 73 -12.61 3.99 -9.98
N ARG A 74 -13.82 4.49 -10.32
CA ARG A 74 -14.38 5.73 -9.78
C ARG A 74 -14.61 5.71 -8.27
N ASP A 75 -14.92 4.57 -7.67
CA ASP A 75 -15.15 4.45 -6.23
C ASP A 75 -13.84 4.61 -5.47
N ALA A 76 -12.76 3.98 -5.96
CA ALA A 76 -11.42 4.12 -5.38
C ALA A 76 -10.89 5.56 -5.50
N GLU A 77 -11.13 6.25 -6.62
CA GLU A 77 -10.80 7.68 -6.76
C GLU A 77 -11.53 8.53 -5.73
N ASN A 78 -12.82 8.27 -5.51
CA ASN A 78 -13.62 9.01 -4.55
C ASN A 78 -13.13 8.78 -3.11
N PHE A 79 -12.80 7.53 -2.77
CA PHE A 79 -12.21 7.21 -1.47
C PHE A 79 -10.91 7.97 -1.23
N VAL A 80 -9.97 7.95 -2.18
CA VAL A 80 -8.71 8.70 -2.03
C VAL A 80 -8.94 10.20 -1.93
N ARG A 81 -9.89 10.75 -2.71
CA ARG A 81 -10.27 12.17 -2.64
C ARG A 81 -10.79 12.54 -1.26
N ILE A 82 -11.77 11.80 -0.74
CA ILE A 82 -12.35 12.01 0.60
C ILE A 82 -11.27 11.93 1.68
N ARG A 83 -10.39 10.93 1.63
CA ARG A 83 -9.29 10.80 2.61
C ARG A 83 -8.26 11.91 2.49
N GLY A 84 -7.97 12.37 1.27
CA GLY A 84 -7.13 13.54 1.02
C GLY A 84 -7.72 14.81 1.64
N ASP A 85 -8.99 15.07 1.39
CA ASP A 85 -9.71 16.23 1.94
C ASP A 85 -9.77 16.18 3.48
N GLU A 86 -10.03 15.00 4.07
CA GLU A 86 -9.96 14.79 5.52
C GLU A 86 -8.57 15.13 6.08
N ALA A 87 -7.49 14.71 5.39
CA ALA A 87 -6.13 14.99 5.82
C ALA A 87 -5.82 16.50 5.76
N VAL A 88 -6.23 17.19 4.69
CA VAL A 88 -6.07 18.64 4.55
C VAL A 88 -6.85 19.38 5.64
N ALA A 89 -8.09 18.97 5.91
CA ALA A 89 -8.92 19.55 6.95
C ALA A 89 -8.31 19.35 8.35
N MET A 90 -7.76 18.17 8.64
CA MET A 90 -7.04 17.89 9.89
C MET A 90 -5.83 18.82 10.07
N LEU A 91 -5.04 19.03 9.01
CA LEU A 91 -3.87 19.90 9.05
C LEU A 91 -4.24 21.39 9.24
N ALA A 92 -5.35 21.83 8.65
CA ALA A 92 -5.84 23.20 8.80
C ALA A 92 -6.20 23.58 10.25
N LYS A 93 -6.51 22.60 11.11
CA LYS A 93 -6.85 22.82 12.53
C LYS A 93 -5.67 23.32 13.38
N LYS A 94 -4.42 23.11 12.94
CA LYS A 94 -3.20 23.50 13.67
C LYS A 94 -3.20 23.03 15.13
N LEU A 95 -3.63 21.79 15.36
CA LEU A 95 -3.75 21.20 16.69
C LEU A 95 -2.39 21.11 17.41
N PRO A 96 -2.36 21.22 18.74
CA PRO A 96 -1.20 20.85 19.55
C PRO A 96 -0.73 19.42 19.26
N ASP A 97 0.54 19.12 19.50
CA ASP A 97 1.19 17.88 19.07
C ASP A 97 0.47 16.61 19.56
N ALA A 98 0.07 16.56 20.83
CA ALA A 98 -0.63 15.41 21.39
C ALA A 98 -2.00 15.17 20.71
N ASP A 99 -2.76 16.25 20.47
CA ASP A 99 -4.07 16.17 19.83
C ASP A 99 -3.96 15.82 18.35
N TYR A 100 -2.97 16.40 17.67
CA TYR A 100 -2.64 16.06 16.28
C TYR A 100 -2.27 14.59 16.14
N MET A 101 -1.38 14.06 17.00
CA MET A 101 -0.98 12.65 16.94
C MET A 101 -2.16 11.71 17.21
N ARG A 102 -3.06 12.06 18.13
CA ARG A 102 -4.29 11.29 18.39
C ARG A 102 -5.20 11.26 17.15
N GLU A 103 -5.45 12.42 16.54
CA GLU A 103 -6.31 12.50 15.34
C GLU A 103 -5.67 11.82 14.13
N PHE A 104 -4.36 12.01 13.93
CA PHE A 104 -3.59 11.39 12.86
C PHE A 104 -3.58 9.87 12.98
N ASN A 105 -3.40 9.32 14.19
CA ASN A 105 -3.48 7.88 14.43
C ASN A 105 -4.88 7.33 14.05
N ALA A 106 -5.95 8.02 14.46
CA ALA A 106 -7.31 7.63 14.09
C ALA A 106 -7.55 7.73 12.57
N PHE A 107 -6.98 8.73 11.90
CA PHE A 107 -7.02 8.86 10.45
C PHE A 107 -6.28 7.72 9.74
N VAL A 108 -5.06 7.40 10.18
CA VAL A 108 -4.30 6.28 9.60
C VAL A 108 -5.05 4.96 9.79
N GLY A 109 -5.58 4.72 10.99
CA GLY A 109 -6.31 3.51 11.35
C GLY A 109 -7.62 3.28 10.59
N ARG A 110 -8.18 4.28 9.90
CA ARG A 110 -9.35 4.15 9.01
C ARG A 110 -9.02 4.19 7.52
N THR A 111 -7.81 4.63 7.17
CA THR A 111 -7.40 4.92 5.78
C THR A 111 -6.47 3.86 5.23
N PHE A 112 -5.55 3.37 6.06
CA PHE A 112 -4.52 2.41 5.67
C PHE A 112 -4.77 1.05 6.29
N ASP A 113 -4.30 0.00 5.63
CA ASP A 113 -4.11 -1.32 6.21
C ASP A 113 -2.63 -1.49 6.56
N VAL A 114 -2.24 -0.84 7.66
CA VAL A 114 -0.86 -0.84 8.15
C VAL A 114 -0.36 -2.26 8.48
N PRO A 115 -1.18 -3.18 9.05
CA PRO A 115 -0.78 -4.58 9.22
C PRO A 115 -0.42 -5.31 7.90
N ALA A 116 -1.20 -5.11 6.83
CA ALA A 116 -0.85 -5.65 5.52
C ALA A 116 0.44 -5.04 4.97
N MET A 117 0.61 -3.72 5.11
CA MET A 117 1.84 -3.01 4.74
C MET A 117 3.06 -3.55 5.49
N ALA A 118 2.94 -3.76 6.80
CA ALA A 118 3.98 -4.33 7.65
C ALA A 118 4.37 -5.73 7.15
N THR A 119 3.37 -6.59 6.91
CA THR A 119 3.59 -7.95 6.41
C THR A 119 4.32 -7.94 5.07
N PHE A 120 3.92 -7.05 4.16
CA PHE A 120 4.59 -6.89 2.86
C PHE A 120 6.05 -6.43 3.01
N ALA A 121 6.29 -5.47 3.89
CA ALA A 121 7.62 -4.92 4.18
C ALA A 121 8.54 -5.96 4.86
N LEU A 122 8.02 -6.83 5.71
CA LEU A 122 8.84 -7.90 6.31
C LEU A 122 9.22 -8.98 5.29
N GLY A 123 8.44 -9.14 4.22
CA GLY A 123 8.77 -9.99 3.08
C GLY A 123 8.96 -11.46 3.46
N VAL A 124 10.05 -12.09 2.98
CA VAL A 124 10.31 -13.53 3.22
C VAL A 124 10.49 -13.86 4.72
N TYR A 125 10.91 -12.88 5.53
CA TYR A 125 11.15 -13.06 6.95
C TYR A 125 9.86 -13.27 7.75
N VAL A 126 8.68 -12.94 7.19
CA VAL A 126 7.38 -13.28 7.79
C VAL A 126 7.28 -14.79 8.03
N ARG A 127 7.86 -15.63 7.18
CA ARG A 127 7.79 -17.09 7.34
C ARG A 127 8.74 -17.62 8.41
N GLN A 128 9.76 -16.84 8.76
CA GLN A 128 10.80 -17.21 9.74
C GLN A 128 10.47 -16.68 11.14
N ALA A 129 9.67 -15.62 11.22
CA ALA A 129 9.25 -15.01 12.48
C ALA A 129 8.33 -15.92 13.30
N THR A 130 8.55 -15.97 14.61
CA THR A 130 7.59 -16.55 15.56
C THR A 130 6.30 -15.71 15.63
N GLY A 131 5.22 -16.27 16.18
CA GLY A 131 3.96 -15.52 16.37
C GLY A 131 4.16 -14.24 17.20
N ALA A 132 4.93 -14.33 18.29
CA ALA A 132 5.28 -13.20 19.13
C ALA A 132 6.09 -12.13 18.37
N GLN A 133 7.08 -12.55 17.57
CA GLN A 133 7.87 -11.62 16.75
C GLN A 133 7.01 -10.91 15.70
N LYS A 134 6.05 -11.60 15.06
CA LYS A 134 5.14 -10.97 14.09
C LYS A 134 4.25 -9.92 14.74
N GLN A 135 3.66 -10.26 15.90
CA GLN A 135 2.79 -9.34 16.63
C GLN A 135 3.58 -8.10 17.07
N GLU A 136 4.76 -8.31 17.66
CA GLU A 136 5.60 -7.21 18.11
C GLU A 136 6.09 -6.35 16.93
N TYR A 137 6.56 -6.98 15.85
CA TYR A 137 6.97 -6.29 14.63
C TYR A 137 5.83 -5.44 14.06
N THR A 138 4.63 -5.99 13.96
CA THR A 138 3.48 -5.26 13.42
C THR A 138 3.15 -4.03 14.26
N GLY A 139 3.20 -4.14 15.59
CA GLY A 139 3.04 -3.00 16.49
C GLY A 139 4.14 -1.95 16.29
N GLN A 140 5.40 -2.36 16.30
CA GLN A 140 6.55 -1.45 16.15
C GLN A 140 6.58 -0.77 14.78
N TYR A 141 6.27 -1.50 13.71
CA TYR A 141 6.13 -0.95 12.36
C TYR A 141 4.98 0.06 12.29
N SER A 142 3.83 -0.24 12.92
CA SER A 142 2.69 0.67 12.92
C SER A 142 3.02 2.00 13.59
N THR A 143 3.66 1.96 14.76
CA THR A 143 4.17 3.16 15.44
C THR A 143 5.19 3.90 14.57
N TYR A 144 6.13 3.19 13.96
CA TYR A 144 7.15 3.77 13.09
C TYR A 144 6.54 4.49 11.88
N PHE A 145 5.57 3.85 11.22
CA PHE A 145 4.83 4.41 10.09
C PHE A 145 4.10 5.69 10.50
N ILE A 146 3.31 5.63 11.59
CA ILE A 146 2.56 6.78 12.11
C ILE A 146 3.50 7.94 12.42
N ASN A 147 4.57 7.71 13.17
CA ASN A 147 5.53 8.73 13.56
C ASN A 147 6.19 9.39 12.34
N THR A 148 6.68 8.59 11.41
CA THR A 148 7.37 9.06 10.20
C THR A 148 6.47 9.94 9.34
N TYR A 149 5.22 9.51 9.12
CA TYR A 149 4.31 10.24 8.24
C TYR A 149 3.59 11.40 8.93
N ALA A 150 3.34 11.32 10.24
CA ALA A 150 2.79 12.44 11.00
C ALA A 150 3.71 13.67 10.90
N GLN A 151 5.03 13.47 11.01
CA GLN A 151 6.01 14.54 10.86
C GLN A 151 6.03 15.11 9.43
N ARG A 152 5.97 14.26 8.40
CA ARG A 152 5.93 14.71 7.00
C ARG A 152 4.65 15.47 6.68
N PHE A 153 3.50 15.01 7.16
CA PHE A 153 2.21 15.68 6.96
C PHE A 153 2.17 17.05 7.63
N ARG A 154 2.82 17.21 8.80
CA ARG A 154 2.98 18.52 9.47
C ARG A 154 3.77 19.55 8.65
N GLN A 155 4.57 19.11 7.67
CA GLN A 155 5.33 20.00 6.78
C GLN A 155 4.49 20.51 5.60
N TYR A 156 3.27 20.00 5.41
CA TYR A 156 2.34 20.50 4.41
C TYR A 156 2.01 21.97 4.69
N SER A 157 2.13 22.79 3.65
CA SER A 157 2.06 24.25 3.72
C SER A 157 0.90 24.83 2.91
N GLY A 158 -0.03 23.98 2.46
CA GLY A 158 -1.21 24.37 1.67
C GLY A 158 -1.11 24.01 0.19
N GLU A 159 -0.22 23.10 -0.18
CA GLU A 159 -0.07 22.58 -1.55
C GLU A 159 -1.36 21.90 -2.03
N ARG A 160 -1.78 22.10 -3.29
CA ARG A 160 -3.07 21.52 -3.71
C ARG A 160 -2.96 20.01 -3.92
N PHE A 161 -3.84 19.24 -3.28
CA PHE A 161 -4.00 17.81 -3.54
C PHE A 161 -5.04 17.58 -4.65
N GLU A 162 -4.66 16.88 -5.71
CA GLU A 162 -5.54 16.62 -6.86
C GLU A 162 -5.47 15.14 -7.26
N VAL A 163 -6.60 14.42 -7.22
CA VAL A 163 -6.73 13.08 -7.80
C VAL A 163 -6.88 13.21 -9.32
N THR A 164 -6.00 12.55 -10.08
CA THR A 164 -5.90 12.71 -11.54
C THR A 164 -6.47 11.53 -12.33
N GLY A 165 -6.76 10.41 -11.67
CA GLY A 165 -7.40 9.25 -12.27
C GLY A 165 -7.04 7.96 -11.55
N SER A 166 -7.45 6.83 -12.11
CA SER A 166 -7.15 5.52 -11.57
C SER A 166 -7.10 4.45 -12.65
N ARG A 167 -6.56 3.29 -12.28
CA ARG A 167 -6.56 2.08 -13.10
C ARG A 167 -6.69 0.84 -12.23
N PRO A 168 -7.43 -0.19 -12.67
CA PRO A 168 -7.50 -1.45 -11.94
C PRO A 168 -6.14 -2.16 -11.96
N VAL A 169 -5.82 -2.82 -10.85
CA VAL A 169 -4.72 -3.79 -10.73
C VAL A 169 -5.30 -5.20 -10.88
N ASN A 170 -6.39 -5.46 -10.18
CA ASN A 170 -7.17 -6.70 -10.21
C ASN A 170 -8.62 -6.39 -9.75
N PRO A 171 -9.54 -7.37 -9.66
CA PRO A 171 -10.95 -7.10 -9.34
C PRO A 171 -11.21 -6.38 -8.01
N THR A 172 -10.29 -6.47 -7.05
CA THR A 172 -10.43 -5.88 -5.71
C THR A 172 -9.39 -4.80 -5.41
N GLU A 173 -8.50 -4.48 -6.37
CA GLU A 173 -7.43 -3.52 -6.14
C GLU A 173 -7.29 -2.53 -7.30
N ASN A 174 -7.07 -1.26 -6.94
CA ASN A 174 -6.90 -0.16 -7.86
C ASN A 174 -5.62 0.62 -7.53
N LEU A 175 -5.01 1.22 -8.56
CA LEU A 175 -3.98 2.23 -8.41
C LEU A 175 -4.58 3.58 -8.78
N VAL A 176 -4.79 4.42 -7.77
CA VAL A 176 -5.34 5.77 -7.91
C VAL A 176 -4.18 6.75 -7.97
N GLN A 177 -4.11 7.59 -8.99
CA GLN A 177 -3.08 8.59 -9.13
C GLN A 177 -3.55 9.95 -8.59
N SER A 178 -2.63 10.66 -7.96
CA SER A 178 -2.80 12.04 -7.52
C SER A 178 -1.52 12.83 -7.72
N ARG A 179 -1.64 14.15 -7.58
CA ARG A 179 -0.51 15.06 -7.52
C ARG A 179 -0.66 16.07 -6.38
N ILE A 180 0.46 16.41 -5.77
CA ILE A 180 0.59 17.56 -4.86
C ILE A 180 1.19 18.72 -5.66
N VAL A 181 0.39 19.75 -5.92
CA VAL A 181 0.79 20.95 -6.65
C VAL A 181 1.52 21.91 -5.72
N ARG A 182 2.82 22.05 -5.93
CA ARG A 182 3.71 22.88 -5.13
C ARG A 182 3.71 24.34 -5.59
N PRO A 183 4.02 25.29 -4.69
CA PRO A 183 4.09 26.71 -5.05
C PRO A 183 5.24 27.00 -6.03
N ALA A 184 5.22 28.21 -6.60
CA ALA A 184 6.31 28.77 -7.40
C ALA A 184 6.76 27.92 -8.61
N GLY A 185 5.85 27.13 -9.20
CA GLY A 185 6.14 26.35 -10.41
C GLY A 185 7.04 25.13 -10.19
N ALA A 186 7.30 24.75 -8.94
CA ALA A 186 8.01 23.51 -8.64
C ALA A 186 7.21 22.30 -9.19
N ALA A 187 7.93 21.30 -9.69
CA ALA A 187 7.31 20.10 -10.27
C ALA A 187 6.32 19.46 -9.26
N PRO A 188 5.11 19.07 -9.66
CA PRO A 188 4.18 18.40 -8.75
C PRO A 188 4.77 17.10 -8.23
N ILE A 189 4.42 16.71 -7.00
CA ILE A 189 4.78 15.38 -6.48
C ILE A 189 3.71 14.40 -6.90
N VAL A 190 4.07 13.35 -7.64
CA VAL A 190 3.13 12.32 -8.08
C VAL A 190 3.05 11.20 -7.04
N ILE A 191 1.82 10.86 -6.66
CA ILE A 191 1.55 9.77 -5.72
C ILE A 191 0.52 8.83 -6.34
N GLU A 192 0.85 7.56 -6.44
CA GLU A 192 -0.13 6.50 -6.70
C GLU A 192 -0.47 5.75 -5.40
N TRP A 193 -1.76 5.63 -5.11
CA TRP A 193 -2.32 4.98 -3.94
C TRP A 193 -2.77 3.58 -4.35
N HIS A 194 -2.16 2.54 -3.77
CA HIS A 194 -2.61 1.16 -3.97
C HIS A 194 -3.76 0.89 -3.02
N VAL A 195 -4.98 0.97 -3.55
CA VAL A 195 -6.23 0.77 -2.80
C VAL A 195 -6.66 -0.67 -2.97
N ARG A 196 -6.97 -1.34 -1.86
CA ARG A 196 -7.63 -2.64 -1.81
C ARG A 196 -9.04 -2.46 -1.25
N GLU A 197 -9.99 -3.17 -1.84
CA GLU A 197 -11.33 -3.33 -1.31
C GLU A 197 -11.52 -4.76 -0.81
N GLU A 198 -11.92 -4.88 0.46
CA GLU A 198 -12.22 -6.17 1.09
C GLU A 198 -13.49 -6.03 1.92
N ALA A 199 -14.46 -6.92 1.70
CA ALA A 199 -15.78 -6.89 2.36
C ALA A 199 -16.47 -5.50 2.30
N GLY A 200 -16.36 -4.81 1.16
CA GLY A 200 -16.92 -3.47 0.95
C GLY A 200 -16.18 -2.34 1.67
N GLN A 201 -15.01 -2.61 2.26
CA GLN A 201 -14.15 -1.61 2.89
C GLN A 201 -12.90 -1.35 2.05
N GLN A 202 -12.69 -0.09 1.69
CA GLN A 202 -11.49 0.34 0.97
C GLN A 202 -10.40 0.79 1.94
N ARG A 203 -9.17 0.31 1.69
CA ARG A 203 -7.96 0.62 2.47
C ARG A 203 -6.77 0.80 1.54
N ILE A 204 -5.86 1.71 1.89
CA ILE A 204 -4.57 1.83 1.21
C ILE A 204 -3.61 0.76 1.76
N VAL A 205 -3.06 -0.06 0.87
CA VAL A 205 -2.14 -1.17 1.19
C VAL A 205 -0.70 -0.95 0.73
N ASP A 206 -0.45 0.08 -0.08
CA ASP A 206 0.90 0.56 -0.46
C ASP A 206 0.81 1.97 -1.08
N LEU A 207 1.96 2.65 -1.16
CA LEU A 207 2.11 3.95 -1.81
C LEU A 207 3.23 3.90 -2.85
N LEU A 208 3.07 4.60 -3.96
CA LEU A 208 4.13 4.89 -4.90
C LEU A 208 4.33 6.39 -4.95
N ILE A 209 5.51 6.86 -4.56
CA ILE A 209 5.87 8.28 -4.58
C ILE A 209 6.95 8.45 -5.62
N GLU A 210 6.73 9.28 -6.64
CA GLU A 210 7.66 9.44 -7.78
C GLU A 210 8.03 8.09 -8.42
N GLY A 211 7.04 7.18 -8.51
CA GLY A 211 7.22 5.83 -9.06
C GLY A 211 7.90 4.82 -8.12
N LEU A 212 8.30 5.23 -6.92
CA LEU A 212 8.97 4.35 -5.95
C LEU A 212 7.95 3.75 -4.98
N ARG A 213 7.81 2.42 -5.00
CA ARG A 213 6.94 1.69 -4.07
C ARG A 213 7.51 1.74 -2.65
N LEU A 214 6.73 2.23 -1.71
CA LEU A 214 7.09 2.32 -0.30
C LEU A 214 7.35 0.93 0.28
N GLY A 215 6.43 -0.01 0.10
CA GLY A 215 6.56 -1.36 0.65
C GLY A 215 7.82 -2.09 0.15
N VAL A 216 8.22 -1.87 -1.11
CA VAL A 216 9.44 -2.48 -1.68
C VAL A 216 10.68 -1.86 -1.06
N THR A 217 10.71 -0.53 -0.96
CA THR A 217 11.81 0.20 -0.32
C THR A 217 11.99 -0.25 1.12
N MET A 218 10.91 -0.33 1.90
CA MET A 218 10.93 -0.79 3.29
C MET A 218 11.37 -2.24 3.41
N ARG A 219 10.99 -3.10 2.46
CA ARG A 219 11.45 -4.49 2.42
C ARG A 219 12.95 -4.61 2.25
N ASP A 220 13.53 -3.83 1.33
CA ASP A 220 14.97 -3.85 1.10
C ASP A 220 15.73 -3.29 2.32
N GLU A 221 15.23 -2.21 2.91
CA GLU A 221 15.80 -1.62 4.13
C GLU A 221 15.76 -2.59 5.31
N PHE A 222 14.61 -3.18 5.59
CA PHE A 222 14.44 -4.14 6.68
C PHE A 222 15.24 -5.43 6.44
N GLY A 223 15.28 -5.93 5.21
CA GLY A 223 16.13 -7.07 4.86
C GLY A 223 17.60 -6.79 5.18
N GLY A 224 18.09 -5.59 4.84
CA GLY A 224 19.45 -5.16 5.20
C GLY A 224 19.68 -5.07 6.71
N VAL A 225 18.72 -4.58 7.47
CA VAL A 225 18.80 -4.52 8.95
C VAL A 225 18.81 -5.92 9.55
N ILE A 226 17.93 -6.82 9.09
CA ILE A 226 17.85 -8.20 9.56
C ILE A 226 19.17 -8.94 9.30
N GLN A 227 19.74 -8.79 8.10
CA GLN A 227 21.00 -9.44 7.71
C GLN A 227 22.19 -8.98 8.54
N ARG A 228 22.27 -7.67 8.87
CA ARG A 228 23.37 -7.11 9.67
C ARG A 228 23.15 -7.22 11.19
N GLY A 229 21.89 -7.24 11.62
CA GLY A 229 21.50 -7.05 13.02
C GLY A 229 21.24 -8.33 13.81
N GLY A 230 21.53 -9.50 13.24
CA GLY A 230 21.31 -10.80 13.89
C GLY A 230 19.87 -11.28 13.83
N GLY A 231 19.18 -11.10 12.70
CA GLY A 231 17.83 -11.61 12.50
C GLY A 231 16.73 -10.59 12.82
N ILE A 232 15.49 -11.08 12.97
CA ILE A 232 14.30 -10.26 13.22
C ILE A 232 14.42 -9.45 14.51
N ASP A 233 15.07 -9.99 15.54
CA ASP A 233 15.28 -9.27 16.80
C ASP A 233 16.13 -8.01 16.60
N GLY A 234 17.06 -8.03 15.63
CA GLY A 234 17.82 -6.85 15.22
C GLY A 234 16.93 -5.75 14.66
N LEU A 235 15.98 -6.13 13.80
CA LEU A 235 14.99 -5.19 13.26
C LEU A 235 14.06 -4.65 14.35
N LEU A 236 13.58 -5.51 15.26
CA LEU A 236 12.74 -5.10 16.38
C LEU A 236 13.45 -4.08 17.28
N ARG A 237 14.73 -4.32 17.62
CA ARG A 237 15.55 -3.35 18.36
C ARG A 237 15.68 -2.02 17.60
N ALA A 238 15.94 -2.07 16.29
CA ALA A 238 16.06 -0.87 15.47
C ALA A 238 14.76 -0.04 15.45
N LEU A 239 13.61 -0.69 15.25
CA LEU A 239 12.30 -0.01 15.26
C LEU A 239 11.96 0.57 16.64
N LYS A 240 12.16 -0.19 17.72
CA LYS A 240 11.96 0.30 19.10
C LYS A 240 12.81 1.53 19.38
N ASN A 241 14.09 1.49 19.01
CA ASN A 241 14.99 2.62 19.20
C ASN A 241 14.55 3.84 18.37
N ASN A 242 14.09 3.64 17.13
CA ASN A 242 13.56 4.74 16.33
C ASN A 242 12.31 5.36 16.97
N ASN A 243 11.35 4.51 17.35
CA ASN A 243 10.09 4.93 17.97
C ASN A 243 10.32 5.66 19.30
N ALA A 244 11.23 5.19 20.14
CA ALA A 244 11.53 5.82 21.43
C ALA A 244 12.21 7.19 21.29
N ASN A 245 12.91 7.43 20.18
CA ASN A 245 13.58 8.70 19.91
C ASN A 245 12.74 9.67 19.07
N PHE A 246 11.54 9.27 18.66
CA PHE A 246 10.67 10.14 17.88
C PHE A 246 10.21 11.35 18.69
N LYS A 247 10.33 12.53 18.08
CA LYS A 247 9.79 13.79 18.59
C LYS A 247 9.19 14.54 17.42
N LEU A 248 7.92 14.94 17.54
CA LEU A 248 7.28 15.73 16.51
C LEU A 248 7.94 17.12 16.43
N GLY A 249 8.32 17.55 15.24
CA GLY A 249 8.93 18.88 15.01
C GLY A 249 10.37 19.05 15.49
N ALA A 250 11.05 17.97 15.91
CA ALA A 250 12.48 17.98 16.23
C ALA A 250 13.38 17.85 14.99
#